data_AF-A0AAW0K4I4-F1
#
_entry.id   AF-A0AAW0K4I4-F1
#
_cell.length_a   1.000
_cell.length_b   1.000
_cell.length_c   1.000
_cell.angle_alpha   90.00
_cell.angle_beta   90.00
_cell.angle_gamma   90.00
#
_symmetry.space_group_name_H-M   'P 1'
#
loop_
_entity.id
_entity.type
_entity.pdbx_description
1 polymer ?
#
loop_
_entity_poly.entity_id
_entity_poly.type
_entity_poly.pdbx_seq_one_letter_code
_entity_poly.pdbx_strand_id
1 'polypeptide(L)'
;MDKHIELSYCKFEAFKVLAKNYLDIDSHPLFEKINHLFEEVNISPADAAENLMPKTEVGGTDASLESLIQALETVREEKTLGKGGTQDKECREQESE
;
A
#
# COMPACT_ATOMS: atom_id res chain seq x y z
N MET A 1 5.89 3.61 -29.01
CA MET A 1 6.65 2.65 -28.18
C MET A 1 6.07 2.73 -26.79
N ASP A 2 5.05 1.94 -26.50
CA ASP A 2 4.64 1.68 -25.12
C ASP A 2 5.73 0.80 -24.50
N LYS A 3 6.65 1.44 -23.78
CA LYS A 3 7.54 0.72 -22.89
C LYS A 3 6.67 0.27 -21.73
N HIS A 4 5.99 -0.86 -21.90
CA HIS A 4 5.49 -1.65 -20.78
C HIS A 4 6.72 -2.09 -19.99
N ILE A 5 7.22 -1.20 -19.12
CA ILE A 5 8.10 -1.60 -18.05
C ILE A 5 7.22 -2.50 -17.21
N GLU A 6 7.43 -3.81 -17.30
CA GLU A 6 6.96 -4.74 -16.28
C GLU A 6 7.57 -4.27 -14.97
N LEU A 7 6.86 -3.37 -14.29
CA LEU A 7 7.19 -2.90 -12.95
C LEU A 7 7.18 -4.17 -12.11
N SER A 8 8.38 -4.63 -11.77
CA SER A 8 8.57 -5.82 -10.96
C SER A 8 7.68 -5.70 -9.73
N TYR A 9 6.85 -6.70 -9.51
CA TYR A 9 5.90 -6.70 -8.39
C TYR A 9 6.64 -6.46 -7.08
N CYS A 10 6.06 -5.63 -6.23
CA CYS A 10 6.58 -5.37 -4.91
C CYS A 10 6.49 -6.67 -4.11
N LYS A 11 7.65 -7.17 -3.67
CA LYS A 11 7.73 -8.29 -2.73
C LYS A 11 7.94 -7.76 -1.34
N PHE A 12 7.75 -8.63 -0.35
CA PHE A 12 7.98 -8.31 1.06
C PHE A 12 9.37 -7.71 1.33
N GLU A 13 10.42 -8.16 0.62
CA GLU A 13 11.75 -7.56 0.72
C GLU A 13 11.79 -6.09 0.29
N ALA A 14 11.09 -5.74 -0.81
CA ALA A 14 10.98 -4.36 -1.25
C ALA A 14 10.17 -3.53 -0.26
N PHE A 15 9.07 -4.08 0.26
CA PHE A 15 8.29 -3.46 1.32
C PHE A 15 9.13 -3.15 2.57
N LYS A 16 9.98 -4.08 3.03
CA LYS A 16 10.87 -3.84 4.19
C LYS A 16 11.79 -2.63 3.97
N VAL A 17 12.35 -2.52 2.77
CA VAL A 17 13.19 -1.37 2.39
C VAL A 17 12.37 -0.08 2.44
N LEU A 18 11.13 -0.09 1.93
CA LEU A 18 10.23 1.07 1.99
C LEU A 18 9.85 1.42 3.44
N ALA A 19 9.43 0.46 4.25
CA ALA A 19 9.05 0.67 5.64
C ALA A 19 10.21 1.26 6.46
N LYS A 20 11.44 0.80 6.21
CA LYS A 20 12.63 1.39 6.82
C LYS A 20 12.91 2.81 6.33
N ASN A 21 12.75 3.08 5.03
CA ASN A 21 13.03 4.41 4.47
C ASN A 21 11.97 5.47 4.85
N TYR A 22 10.70 5.08 4.94
CA TYR A 22 9.60 6.02 5.19
C TYR A 22 9.20 6.12 6.66
N LEU A 23 9.27 5.01 7.40
CA LEU A 23 8.77 4.90 8.76
C LEU A 23 9.88 4.60 9.79
N ASP A 24 11.13 4.45 9.34
CA ASP A 24 12.31 4.10 10.16
C ASP A 24 12.11 2.85 11.03
N ILE A 25 11.29 1.90 10.55
CA ILE A 25 11.04 0.62 11.23
C ILE A 25 11.58 -0.57 10.44
N ASP A 26 12.15 -1.52 11.16
CA ASP A 26 12.70 -2.77 10.60
C ASP A 26 11.75 -3.97 10.88
N SER A 27 10.93 -3.87 11.93
CA SER A 27 10.00 -4.93 12.35
C SER A 27 8.73 -4.37 12.97
N HIS A 28 7.58 -4.93 12.61
CA HIS A 28 6.28 -4.62 13.20
C HIS A 28 5.42 -5.88 13.26
N PRO A 29 4.53 -6.08 14.26
CA PRO A 29 3.60 -7.21 14.28
C PRO A 29 2.72 -7.29 13.02
N LEU A 30 2.42 -6.14 12.39
CA LEU A 30 1.64 -6.09 11.15
C LEU A 30 2.43 -6.59 9.92
N PHE A 31 3.76 -6.71 9.98
CA PHE A 31 4.56 -7.18 8.85
C PHE A 31 4.22 -8.62 8.47
N GLU A 32 3.88 -9.48 9.43
CA GLU A 32 3.48 -10.85 9.12
C GLU A 32 2.17 -10.89 8.33
N LYS A 33 1.18 -10.08 8.74
CA LYS A 33 -0.09 -9.94 8.00
C LYS A 33 0.16 -9.40 6.59
N ILE A 34 0.99 -8.36 6.47
CA ILE A 34 1.37 -7.77 5.18
C ILE A 34 2.09 -8.78 4.30
N ASN A 35 3.02 -9.57 4.84
CA ASN A 35 3.74 -10.60 4.09
C ASN A 35 2.78 -11.63 3.49
N HIS A 36 1.83 -12.15 4.28
CA HIS A 36 0.82 -13.08 3.78
C HIS A 36 -0.04 -12.48 2.67
N LEU A 37 -0.43 -11.20 2.81
CA LEU A 37 -1.18 -10.51 1.77
C LEU A 37 -0.36 -10.36 0.48
N PHE A 38 0.93 -10.03 0.57
CA PHE A 38 1.85 -9.97 -0.58
C PHE A 38 2.06 -11.34 -1.27
N GLU A 39 1.81 -12.45 -0.59
CA GLU A 39 1.83 -13.79 -1.22
C GLU A 39 0.56 -14.04 -2.06
N GLU A 40 -0.57 -13.46 -1.64
CA GLU A 40 -1.86 -13.62 -2.32
C GLU A 40 -2.06 -12.62 -3.46
N VAL A 41 -1.60 -11.37 -3.28
CA VAL A 41 -1.75 -10.26 -4.23
C VAL A 41 -0.41 -9.68 -4.65
N ASN A 42 -0.36 -9.21 -5.89
CA ASN A 42 0.81 -8.55 -6.44
C ASN A 42 0.50 -7.07 -6.62
N ILE A 43 1.12 -6.20 -5.82
CA ILE A 43 1.02 -4.75 -5.97
C ILE A 43 2.32 -4.18 -6.51
N SER A 44 2.27 -2.98 -7.10
CA SER A 44 3.49 -2.30 -7.57
C SER A 44 4.23 -1.65 -6.40
N PRO A 45 5.56 -1.48 -6.50
CA PRO A 45 6.33 -0.82 -5.43
C PRO A 45 5.94 0.66 -5.26
N ALA A 46 5.45 1.30 -6.33
CA ALA A 46 4.92 2.66 -6.25
C ALA A 46 3.62 2.72 -5.43
N ASP A 47 2.72 1.75 -5.63
CA ASP A 47 1.46 1.65 -4.88
C ASP A 47 1.71 1.34 -3.39
N ALA A 48 2.64 0.42 -3.11
CA ALA A 48 3.08 0.14 -1.75
C ALA A 48 3.68 1.38 -1.06
N ALA A 49 4.51 2.14 -1.78
CA ALA A 49 5.11 3.36 -1.27
C ALA A 49 4.06 4.45 -1.02
N GLU A 50 3.07 4.63 -1.91
CA GLU A 50 2.00 5.61 -1.72
C GLU A 50 1.20 5.36 -0.44
N ASN A 51 0.92 4.09 -0.14
CA ASN A 51 0.21 3.72 1.10
C ASN A 51 1.08 3.87 2.35
N LEU A 52 2.40 3.74 2.22
CA LEU A 52 3.36 3.95 3.31
C LEU A 52 3.63 5.44 3.59
N MET A 53 3.50 6.29 2.57
CA MET A 53 3.70 7.73 2.71
C MET A 53 2.57 8.34 3.54
N PRO A 54 2.87 8.96 4.69
CA PRO A 54 1.85 9.62 5.49
C PRO A 54 1.27 10.81 4.70
N LYS A 55 -0.03 10.77 4.42
CA LYS A 55 -0.74 11.88 3.74
C LYS A 55 -0.86 13.12 4.63
N THR A 56 -0.70 12.94 5.94
CA THR A 56 -0.67 14.00 6.95
C THR A 56 0.40 13.62 7.99
N GLU A 57 1.13 14.60 8.52
CA GLU A 57 2.23 14.41 9.48
C GLU A 57 1.82 13.70 10.80
N VAL A 58 0.52 13.44 10.99
CA VAL A 58 -0.10 12.89 12.21
C VAL A 58 -0.40 11.39 12.08
N GLY A 59 -0.26 10.80 10.90
CA GLY A 59 -0.40 9.36 10.70
C GLY A 59 0.86 8.63 11.16
N GLY A 60 0.85 8.07 12.38
CA GLY A 60 1.95 7.24 12.87
C GLY A 60 2.18 5.98 12.03
N THR A 61 3.28 5.29 12.29
CA THR A 61 3.70 4.04 11.62
C THR A 61 2.56 3.03 11.47
N ASP A 62 1.77 2.82 12.52
CA ASP A 62 0.61 1.92 12.50
C ASP A 62 -0.42 2.32 11.44
N ALA A 63 -0.75 3.60 11.32
CA ALA A 63 -1.75 4.08 10.37
C ALA A 63 -1.32 3.85 8.91
N SER A 64 -0.04 4.06 8.59
CA SER A 64 0.51 3.76 7.27
C SER A 64 0.45 2.26 6.95
N LEU A 65 0.73 1.40 7.94
CA LEU A 65 0.66 -0.05 7.76
C LEU A 65 -0.78 -0.55 7.61
N GLU A 66 -1.73 0.00 8.38
CA GLU A 66 -3.15 -0.31 8.25
C GLU A 66 -3.70 0.12 6.88
N SER A 67 -3.31 1.30 6.38
CA SER A 67 -3.69 1.75 5.04
C SER A 67 -3.21 0.78 3.95
N LEU A 68 -1.95 0.30 4.07
CA LEU A 68 -1.40 -0.68 3.13
C LEU A 68 -2.15 -2.01 3.20
N ILE A 69 -2.49 -2.48 4.40
CA ILE A 69 -3.28 -3.71 4.58
C ILE A 69 -4.63 -3.58 3.88
N GLN A 70 -5.33 -2.47 4.07
CA GLN A 70 -6.63 -2.25 3.43
C GLN A 70 -6.52 -2.21 1.90
N ALA A 71 -5.47 -1.60 1.35
CA ALA A 71 -5.20 -1.61 -0.08
C ALA A 71 -4.95 -3.04 -0.61
N LEU A 72 -4.13 -3.82 0.10
CA LEU A 72 -3.85 -5.21 -0.25
C LEU A 72 -5.10 -6.10 -0.18
N GLU A 73 -5.95 -5.92 0.82
CA GLU A 73 -7.23 -6.64 0.94
C GLU A 73 -8.17 -6.27 -0.21
N THR A 74 -8.23 -4.99 -0.60
CA THR A 74 -9.03 -4.55 -1.76
C THR A 74 -8.57 -5.24 -3.04
N VAL A 75 -7.26 -5.24 -3.32
CA VAL A 75 -6.69 -5.89 -4.52
C VAL A 75 -6.96 -7.40 -4.50
N ARG A 76 -6.98 -8.00 -3.30
CA ARG A 76 -7.29 -9.43 -3.11
C ARG A 76 -8.72 -9.73 -3.49
N GLU A 77 -9.66 -8.92 -3.01
CA GLU A 77 -11.07 -9.04 -3.35
C GLU A 77 -11.29 -8.87 -4.86
N GLU A 78 -10.66 -7.87 -5.48
CA GLU A 78 -10.72 -7.64 -6.94
C GLU A 78 -10.21 -8.83 -7.76
N LYS A 79 -9.19 -9.53 -7.26
CA LYS A 79 -8.65 -10.74 -7.90
C LYS A 79 -9.61 -11.94 -7.83
N THR A 80 -10.42 -12.03 -6.77
CA THR A 80 -11.37 -13.15 -6.55
C THR A 80 -12.75 -12.92 -7.18
N LEU A 81 -13.17 -11.65 -7.31
CA LEU A 81 -14.46 -11.24 -7.84
C LEU A 81 -14.24 -10.51 -9.16
N GLY A 82 -14.12 -11.25 -10.26
CA GLY A 82 -13.92 -10.65 -11.59
C GLY A 82 -15.07 -9.73 -12.02
N LYS A 83 -14.99 -8.43 -11.70
CA LYS A 83 -15.48 -7.24 -12.44
C LYS A 83 -15.34 -5.97 -11.58
N GLY A 84 -14.88 -4.89 -12.22
CA GLY A 84 -14.40 -3.66 -11.58
C GLY A 84 -15.43 -2.75 -10.92
N GLY A 85 -14.91 -1.72 -10.25
CA GLY A 85 -15.68 -0.62 -9.72
C GLY A 85 -14.87 0.29 -8.78
N THR A 86 -14.43 1.43 -9.33
CA THR A 86 -14.17 2.73 -8.68
C THR A 86 -14.07 2.77 -7.15
N GLN A 87 -12.90 3.18 -6.65
CA GLN A 87 -12.82 3.92 -5.39
C GLN A 87 -12.39 5.35 -5.68
N ASP A 88 -13.42 6.18 -5.82
CA ASP A 88 -13.41 7.59 -5.48
C ASP A 88 -12.66 7.78 -4.15
N LYS A 89 -11.46 8.37 -4.20
CA LYS A 89 -10.89 9.01 -3.01
C LYS A 89 -11.36 10.45 -3.06
N GLU A 90 -12.55 10.68 -2.53
CA GLU A 90 -13.02 11.99 -2.09
C GLU A 90 -11.88 12.66 -1.33
N CYS A 91 -11.30 13.68 -1.98
CA CYS A 91 -10.39 14.62 -1.37
C CYS A 91 -11.24 15.41 -0.40
N ARG A 92 -11.30 15.00 0.87
CA ARG A 92 -12.02 15.75 1.89
C ARG A 92 -11.35 17.11 2.01
N GLU A 93 -12.00 18.09 1.39
CA GLU A 93 -11.79 19.51 1.60
C GLU A 93 -11.70 19.77 3.11
N GLN A 94 -10.59 20.37 3.52
CA GLN A 94 -10.60 21.23 4.70
C GLN A 94 -10.38 22.64 4.18
N GLU A 95 -11.48 23.23 3.70
CA GLU A 95 -11.72 24.66 3.93
C GLU A 95 -11.66 24.88 5.44
N SER A 96 -10.78 25.76 5.89
CA SER A 96 -10.97 26.55 7.11
C SER A 96 -10.07 27.79 7.02
N GLU A 97 -10.75 28.89 6.65
CA GLU A 97 -10.45 30.32 6.81
C GLU A 97 -9.26 30.99 6.10
#